data_AF-A0A1H8H9R3-F1
#
_entry.id   AF-A0A1H8H9R3-F1
#
_cell.length_a   1.000
_cell.length_b   1.000
_cell.length_c   1.000
_cell.angle_alpha   90.00
_cell.angle_beta   90.00
_cell.angle_gamma   90.00
#
_symmetry.space_group_name_H-M   'P 1'
#
loop_
_entity.id
_entity.type
_entity.pdbx_description
1 polymer ?
#
loop_
_entity_poly.entity_id
_entity_poly.type
_entity_poly.pdbx_seq_one_letter_code
_entity_poly.pdbx_strand_id
1 'polypeptide(L)'
;MYWRQVAVDTYQHLRYYFTDVGSTIWGSIVGLFLFMIGEPNLAFYAIFTLFILDIVTRVFANARKYGGYINATKTGKIRSRLAVQGMVSKLFTYFVVLSIARMITYVIPISLLSEGLSSMILSVLLVVEIQSLFENLLDAKPDKNTRMLLNILLLKFRKEINKVSDVTDEEIASMDRNNDQTKTI
;
A
#
# COMPACT_ATOMS: atom_id res chain seq x y z
N MET A 1 -11.95 -53.49 -7.27
CA MET A 1 -10.53 -53.09 -7.05
C MET A 1 -10.10 -51.94 -7.96
N TYR A 2 -10.61 -51.86 -9.19
CA TYR A 2 -10.34 -50.80 -10.19
C TYR A 2 -10.58 -49.35 -9.71
N TRP A 3 -11.72 -49.07 -9.07
CA TRP A 3 -12.10 -47.73 -8.62
C TRP A 3 -11.14 -47.12 -7.59
N ARG A 4 -10.45 -47.97 -6.81
CA ARG A 4 -9.50 -47.52 -5.79
C ARG A 4 -8.19 -47.05 -6.42
N GLN A 5 -7.74 -47.71 -7.50
CA GLN A 5 -6.57 -47.28 -8.27
C GLN A 5 -6.85 -45.98 -9.03
N VAL A 6 -7.99 -45.90 -9.73
CA VAL A 6 -8.39 -44.67 -10.45
C VAL A 6 -8.48 -43.47 -9.49
N ALA A 7 -9.02 -43.64 -8.29
CA ALA A 7 -9.10 -42.57 -7.30
C ALA A 7 -7.72 -42.14 -6.77
N VAL A 8 -6.82 -43.09 -6.55
CA VAL A 8 -5.44 -42.81 -6.09
C VAL A 8 -4.64 -42.10 -7.19
N ASP A 9 -4.73 -42.56 -8.43
CA ASP A 9 -4.02 -41.95 -9.57
C ASP A 9 -4.56 -40.55 -9.84
N THR A 10 -5.88 -40.36 -9.81
CA THR A 10 -6.50 -39.03 -9.97
C THR A 10 -6.06 -38.07 -8.85
N TYR A 11 -5.99 -38.55 -7.60
CA TYR A 11 -5.51 -37.75 -6.47
C TYR A 11 -4.03 -37.39 -6.61
N GLN A 12 -3.19 -38.31 -7.06
CA GLN A 12 -1.76 -38.05 -7.28
C GLN A 12 -1.56 -37.03 -8.40
N HIS A 13 -2.31 -37.12 -9.51
CA HIS A 13 -2.28 -36.12 -10.56
C HIS A 13 -2.77 -34.75 -10.08
N LEU A 14 -3.90 -34.71 -9.36
CA LEU A 14 -4.43 -33.46 -8.81
C LEU A 14 -3.43 -32.81 -7.83
N ARG A 15 -2.81 -33.61 -6.97
CA ARG A 15 -1.77 -33.16 -6.05
C ARG A 15 -0.57 -32.61 -6.82
N TYR A 16 -0.03 -33.35 -7.80
CA TYR A 16 1.09 -32.90 -8.63
C TYR A 16 0.82 -31.56 -9.33
N TYR A 17 -0.37 -31.38 -9.92
CA TYR A 17 -0.76 -30.10 -10.54
C TYR A 17 -0.85 -28.95 -9.54
N PHE A 18 -1.38 -29.19 -8.33
CA PHE A 18 -1.48 -28.14 -7.31
C PHE A 18 -0.15 -27.85 -6.59
N THR A 19 0.67 -28.87 -6.33
CA THR A 19 1.88 -28.74 -5.51
C THR A 19 3.16 -28.55 -6.30
N ASP A 20 3.28 -29.02 -7.53
CA ASP A 20 4.49 -28.82 -8.35
C ASP A 20 4.25 -27.75 -9.41
N VAL A 21 3.27 -27.92 -10.29
CA VAL A 21 3.02 -26.94 -11.36
C VAL A 21 2.45 -25.64 -10.78
N GLY A 22 1.47 -25.75 -9.87
CA GLY A 22 0.87 -24.61 -9.19
C GLY A 22 1.87 -23.87 -8.31
N SER A 23 2.73 -24.57 -7.57
CA SER A 23 3.78 -23.93 -6.76
C SER A 23 4.88 -23.30 -7.61
N THR A 24 5.21 -23.90 -8.77
CA THR A 24 6.21 -23.35 -9.69
C THR A 24 5.69 -22.08 -10.34
N ILE A 25 4.46 -22.09 -10.87
CA ILE A 25 3.82 -20.89 -11.44
C ILE A 25 3.70 -19.81 -10.36
N TRP A 26 3.22 -20.16 -9.17
CA TRP A 26 3.12 -19.22 -8.06
C TRP A 26 4.48 -18.68 -7.63
N GLY A 27 5.49 -19.55 -7.54
CA GLY A 27 6.87 -19.19 -7.20
C GLY A 27 7.51 -18.28 -8.26
N SER A 28 7.24 -18.50 -9.54
CA SER A 28 7.70 -17.63 -10.63
C SER A 28 7.00 -16.28 -10.59
N ILE A 29 5.69 -16.24 -10.31
CA ILE A 29 4.96 -14.98 -10.12
C ILE A 29 5.54 -14.24 -8.92
N VAL A 30 5.61 -14.86 -7.75
CA VAL A 30 6.17 -14.25 -6.53
C VAL A 30 7.62 -13.82 -6.77
N GLY A 31 8.43 -14.62 -7.45
CA GLY A 31 9.81 -14.31 -7.80
C GLY A 31 9.93 -13.09 -8.73
N LEU A 32 9.07 -12.99 -9.75
CA LEU A 32 9.01 -11.82 -10.63
C LEU A 32 8.54 -10.58 -9.87
N PHE A 33 7.55 -10.71 -8.99
CA PHE A 33 7.10 -9.65 -8.10
C PHE A 33 8.22 -9.14 -7.19
N LEU A 34 8.96 -10.06 -6.54
CA LEU A 34 10.09 -9.71 -5.67
C LEU A 34 11.24 -9.10 -6.47
N PHE A 35 11.50 -9.59 -7.68
CA PHE A 35 12.51 -9.03 -8.57
C PHE A 35 12.18 -7.59 -8.98
N MET A 36 10.92 -7.30 -9.32
CA MET A 36 10.49 -5.94 -9.70
C MET A 36 10.57 -4.95 -8.54
N ILE A 37 10.32 -5.41 -7.32
CA ILE A 37 10.46 -4.60 -6.09
C ILE A 37 11.96 -4.41 -5.74
N GLY A 38 12.80 -5.41 -6.02
CA GLY A 38 14.23 -5.37 -5.80
C GLY A 38 14.63 -5.67 -4.35
N GLU A 39 15.87 -5.31 -3.99
CA GLU A 39 16.35 -5.52 -2.62
C GLU A 39 15.57 -4.65 -1.62
N PRO A 40 15.02 -5.25 -0.56
CA PRO A 40 14.24 -4.51 0.41
C PRO A 40 15.15 -3.55 1.18
N ASN A 41 15.01 -2.26 0.86
CA ASN A 41 15.65 -1.18 1.58
C ASN A 41 14.86 -0.82 2.86
N LEU A 42 15.43 0.02 3.72
CA LEU A 42 14.79 0.43 4.98
C LEU A 42 13.41 1.07 4.75
N ALA A 43 13.26 1.84 3.66
CA ALA A 43 12.00 2.49 3.29
C ALA A 43 10.91 1.49 2.90
N PHE A 44 11.25 0.41 2.19
CA PHE A 44 10.34 -0.68 1.87
C PHE A 44 9.82 -1.35 3.15
N TYR A 45 10.69 -1.67 4.11
CA TYR A 45 10.27 -2.24 5.39
C TYR A 45 9.35 -1.30 6.17
N ALA A 46 9.61 0.01 6.16
CA ALA A 46 8.77 1.00 6.80
C ALA A 46 7.36 1.03 6.18
N ILE A 47 7.28 1.11 4.84
CA ILE A 47 6.02 1.09 4.10
C ILE A 47 5.25 -0.21 4.35
N PHE A 48 5.92 -1.35 4.28
CA PHE A 48 5.28 -2.65 4.47
C PHE A 48 4.76 -2.81 5.90
N THR A 49 5.52 -2.34 6.88
CA THR A 49 5.09 -2.31 8.29
C THR A 49 3.87 -1.41 8.47
N LEU A 50 3.87 -0.21 7.89
CA LEU A 50 2.73 0.71 7.93
C LEU A 50 1.49 0.13 7.25
N PHE A 51 1.66 -0.56 6.13
CA PHE A 51 0.57 -1.25 5.43
C PHE A 51 -0.05 -2.35 6.30
N ILE A 52 0.78 -3.18 6.96
CA ILE A 52 0.27 -4.18 7.91
C ILE A 52 -0.47 -3.49 9.06
N LEU A 53 0.09 -2.41 9.59
CA LEU A 53 -0.52 -1.65 10.67
C LEU A 53 -1.85 -1.01 10.23
N ASP A 54 -1.97 -0.55 8.99
CA ASP A 54 -3.21 -0.01 8.42
C ASP A 54 -4.30 -1.08 8.38
N ILE A 55 -3.95 -2.29 7.96
CA ILE A 55 -4.87 -3.43 7.97
C ILE A 55 -5.31 -3.74 9.41
N VAL A 56 -4.37 -3.83 10.35
CA VAL A 56 -4.65 -4.15 11.75
C VAL A 56 -5.55 -3.09 12.38
N THR A 57 -5.23 -1.80 12.19
CA THR A 57 -6.01 -0.68 12.74
C THR A 57 -7.41 -0.63 12.15
N ARG A 58 -7.57 -0.94 10.85
CA ARG A 58 -8.89 -1.03 10.21
C ARG A 58 -9.73 -2.18 10.76
N VAL A 59 -9.13 -3.35 10.96
CA VAL A 59 -9.79 -4.49 11.59
C VAL A 59 -10.21 -4.14 13.03
N PHE A 60 -9.33 -3.49 13.78
CA PHE A 60 -9.62 -3.02 15.14
C PHE A 60 -10.76 -2.00 15.18
N ALA A 61 -10.74 -1.01 14.29
CA ALA A 61 -11.79 0.01 14.20
C ALA A 61 -13.15 -0.59 13.91
N ASN A 62 -13.22 -1.52 12.95
CA ASN A 62 -14.44 -2.25 12.64
C ASN A 62 -14.91 -3.11 13.81
N ALA A 63 -14.01 -3.81 14.49
CA ALA A 63 -14.36 -4.62 15.67
C ALA A 63 -14.97 -3.78 16.79
N ARG A 64 -14.45 -2.57 17.05
CA ARG A 64 -15.05 -1.64 18.04
C ARG A 64 -16.38 -1.07 17.58
N LYS A 65 -16.50 -0.69 16.30
CA LYS A 65 -17.71 -0.08 15.74
C LYS A 65 -18.94 -0.99 15.83
N TYR A 66 -18.76 -2.30 15.80
CA TYR A 66 -19.84 -3.31 15.81
C TYR A 66 -19.96 -4.09 17.14
N GLY A 67 -19.45 -3.55 18.25
CA GLY A 67 -19.66 -4.12 19.59
C GLY A 67 -18.88 -5.42 19.86
N GLY A 68 -17.71 -5.58 19.25
CA GLY A 68 -16.77 -6.68 19.49
C GLY A 68 -16.42 -7.48 18.23
N TYR A 69 -15.26 -8.13 18.25
CA TYR A 69 -14.72 -8.90 17.11
C TYR A 69 -15.65 -10.06 16.68
N ILE A 70 -16.30 -10.71 17.65
CA ILE A 70 -17.21 -11.85 17.41
C ILE A 70 -18.52 -11.39 16.73
N ASN A 71 -19.07 -10.24 17.12
CA ASN A 71 -20.27 -9.69 16.49
C ASN A 71 -19.96 -9.08 15.12
N ALA A 72 -18.79 -8.47 14.96
CA ALA A 72 -18.31 -7.90 13.70
C ALA A 72 -17.98 -8.96 12.63
N THR A 73 -17.54 -10.15 13.04
CA THR A 73 -17.35 -11.31 12.14
C THR A 73 -18.68 -11.99 11.82
N LYS A 74 -19.58 -12.17 12.80
CA LYS A 74 -20.93 -12.73 12.58
C LYS A 74 -21.81 -11.87 11.65
N THR A 75 -21.67 -10.55 11.69
CA THR A 75 -22.39 -9.63 10.80
C THR A 75 -21.77 -9.48 9.40
N GLY A 76 -20.65 -10.16 9.13
CA GLY A 76 -19.98 -10.13 7.81
C GLY A 76 -19.36 -8.78 7.44
N LYS A 77 -19.36 -7.79 8.34
CA LYS A 77 -18.92 -6.42 8.06
C LYS A 77 -17.40 -6.26 8.05
N ILE A 78 -16.66 -7.08 8.82
CA ILE A 78 -15.19 -7.18 8.73
C ILE A 78 -14.76 -7.68 7.34
N ARG A 79 -15.59 -8.52 6.72
CA ARG A 79 -15.40 -9.06 5.37
C ARG A 79 -16.27 -8.35 4.34
N SER A 80 -16.65 -7.10 4.60
CA SER A 80 -17.43 -6.34 3.62
C SER A 80 -16.60 -6.22 2.34
N ARG A 81 -17.26 -6.45 1.20
CA ARG A 81 -16.65 -6.38 -0.13
C ARG A 81 -15.84 -5.09 -0.34
N LEU A 82 -16.28 -3.99 0.27
CA LEU A 82 -15.61 -2.69 0.26
C LEU A 82 -14.25 -2.69 0.98
N ALA A 83 -14.14 -3.36 2.14
CA ALA A 83 -12.88 -3.44 2.88
C ALA A 83 -11.83 -4.27 2.13
N VAL A 84 -12.25 -5.40 1.56
CA VAL A 84 -11.38 -6.25 0.73
C VAL A 84 -10.99 -5.53 -0.56
N GLN A 85 -11.94 -4.87 -1.22
CA GLN A 85 -11.66 -4.10 -2.45
C GLN A 85 -10.69 -2.95 -2.19
N GLY A 86 -10.83 -2.24 -1.07
CA GLY A 86 -9.88 -1.19 -0.67
C GLY A 86 -8.48 -1.74 -0.40
N MET A 87 -8.37 -2.88 0.27
CA MET A 87 -7.08 -3.54 0.53
C MET A 87 -6.42 -4.03 -0.76
N VAL A 88 -7.17 -4.68 -1.66
CA VAL A 88 -6.66 -5.15 -2.96
C VAL A 88 -6.21 -3.98 -3.83
N SER A 89 -7.00 -2.89 -3.85
CA SER A 89 -6.63 -1.66 -4.57
C SER A 89 -5.34 -1.05 -4.05
N LYS A 90 -5.17 -0.95 -2.71
CA LYS A 90 -3.92 -0.49 -2.09
C LYS A 90 -2.75 -1.38 -2.46
N LEU A 91 -2.90 -2.70 -2.33
CA LEU A 91 -1.85 -3.67 -2.63
C LEU A 91 -1.36 -3.56 -4.08
N PHE A 92 -2.29 -3.47 -5.03
CA PHE A 92 -1.97 -3.28 -6.44
C PHE A 92 -1.28 -1.94 -6.69
N THR A 93 -1.80 -0.85 -6.11
CA THR A 93 -1.19 0.48 -6.22
C THR A 93 0.24 0.46 -5.70
N TYR A 94 0.50 -0.21 -4.58
CA TYR A 94 1.83 -0.25 -3.98
C TYR A 94 2.80 -1.05 -4.82
N PHE A 95 2.35 -2.18 -5.36
CA PHE A 95 3.15 -2.95 -6.29
C PHE A 95 3.62 -2.08 -7.49
N VAL A 96 2.70 -1.34 -8.11
CA VAL A 96 3.02 -0.47 -9.25
C VAL A 96 3.98 0.65 -8.85
N VAL A 97 3.69 1.36 -7.76
CA VAL A 97 4.48 2.51 -7.32
C VAL A 97 5.89 2.11 -6.86
N LEU A 98 6.01 1.00 -6.12
CA LEU A 98 7.30 0.44 -5.70
C LEU A 98 8.14 -0.03 -6.90
N SER A 99 7.49 -0.65 -7.90
CA SER A 99 8.17 -1.04 -9.13
C SER A 99 8.69 0.17 -9.89
N ILE A 100 7.91 1.26 -9.99
CA ILE A 100 8.34 2.52 -10.61
C ILE A 100 9.54 3.11 -9.86
N ALA A 101 9.46 3.21 -8.53
CA ALA A 101 10.54 3.72 -7.70
C ALA A 101 11.84 2.91 -7.93
N ARG A 102 11.73 1.59 -8.06
CA ARG A 102 12.87 0.71 -8.35
C ARG A 102 13.41 0.88 -9.78
N MET A 103 12.54 1.05 -10.77
CA MET A 103 12.95 1.23 -12.16
C MET A 103 13.70 2.56 -12.36
N ILE A 104 13.32 3.61 -11.63
CA ILE A 104 14.01 4.91 -11.67
C ILE A 104 15.50 4.77 -11.33
N THR A 105 15.84 3.94 -10.34
CA THR A 105 17.23 3.71 -9.93
C THR A 105 18.05 2.89 -10.94
N TYR A 106 17.40 2.26 -11.92
CA TYR A 106 18.08 1.61 -13.04
C TYR A 106 18.15 2.46 -14.31
N VAL A 107 17.13 3.28 -14.56
CA VAL A 107 17.02 4.08 -15.79
C VAL A 107 17.90 5.32 -15.73
N ILE A 108 18.03 5.95 -14.56
CA ILE A 108 18.79 7.18 -14.39
C ILE A 108 20.22 6.84 -13.96
N PRO A 109 21.25 7.17 -14.76
CA PRO A 109 22.64 6.81 -14.47
C PRO A 109 23.26 7.66 -13.34
N ILE A 110 22.59 8.75 -12.94
CA ILE A 110 23.02 9.62 -11.85
C ILE A 110 22.42 9.09 -10.54
N SER A 111 23.24 8.41 -9.75
CA SER A 111 22.82 7.74 -8.50
C SER A 111 22.04 8.68 -7.58
N LEU A 112 22.60 9.85 -7.25
CA LEU A 112 21.99 10.83 -6.34
C LEU A 112 20.58 11.26 -6.79
N LEU A 113 20.41 11.53 -8.09
CA LEU A 113 19.12 11.95 -8.65
C LEU A 113 18.11 10.79 -8.61
N SER A 114 18.56 9.60 -9.01
CA SER A 114 17.72 8.41 -9.08
C SER A 114 17.23 7.94 -7.70
N GLU A 115 18.11 7.97 -6.70
CA GLU A 115 17.81 7.64 -5.31
C GLU A 115 16.92 8.70 -4.67
N GLY A 116 17.16 9.99 -4.98
CA GLY A 116 16.32 11.10 -4.55
C GLY A 116 14.89 10.95 -5.05
N LEU A 117 14.70 10.73 -6.34
CA LEU A 117 13.37 10.55 -6.96
C LEU A 117 12.65 9.30 -6.42
N SER A 118 13.36 8.17 -6.30
CA SER A 118 12.81 6.96 -5.68
C SER A 118 12.37 7.25 -4.23
N SER A 119 13.20 7.93 -3.44
CA SER A 119 12.89 8.27 -2.04
C SER A 119 11.71 9.23 -1.92
N MET A 120 11.53 10.17 -2.85
CA MET A 120 10.35 11.05 -2.90
C MET A 120 9.07 10.24 -3.11
N ILE A 121 9.07 9.29 -4.06
CA ILE A 121 7.92 8.42 -4.31
C ILE A 121 7.56 7.60 -3.07
N LEU A 122 8.56 7.00 -2.42
CA LEU A 122 8.38 6.23 -1.19
C LEU A 122 7.87 7.11 -0.04
N SER A 123 8.32 8.35 0.05
CA SER A 123 7.88 9.32 1.07
C SER A 123 6.41 9.70 0.89
N VAL A 124 5.95 9.93 -0.34
CA VAL A 124 4.53 10.17 -0.62
C VAL A 124 3.67 9.00 -0.17
N LEU A 125 4.11 7.78 -0.46
CA LEU A 125 3.38 6.57 -0.08
C LEU A 125 3.33 6.39 1.45
N LEU A 126 4.43 6.72 2.14
CA LEU A 126 4.48 6.73 3.60
C LEU A 126 3.51 7.76 4.21
N VAL A 127 3.43 8.96 3.64
CA VAL A 127 2.49 10.02 4.08
C VAL A 127 1.04 9.57 3.95
N VAL A 128 0.68 8.94 2.82
CA VAL A 128 -0.67 8.41 2.57
C VAL A 128 -1.04 7.35 3.62
N GLU A 129 -0.11 6.47 4.02
CA GLU A 129 -0.41 5.47 5.05
C GLU A 129 -0.57 6.05 6.45
N ILE A 130 0.24 7.02 6.83
CA ILE A 130 0.10 7.69 8.12
C ILE A 130 -1.28 8.34 8.24
N GLN A 131 -1.77 8.98 7.17
CA GLN A 131 -3.11 9.54 7.15
C GLN A 131 -4.18 8.46 7.31
N SER A 132 -4.07 7.36 6.55
CA SER A 132 -5.01 6.22 6.62
C SER A 132 -5.06 5.60 8.02
N LEU A 133 -3.91 5.49 8.70
CA LEU A 133 -3.80 5.00 10.07
C LEU A 133 -4.58 5.90 11.05
N PHE A 134 -4.39 7.21 10.99
CA PHE A 134 -5.10 8.15 11.85
C PHE A 134 -6.62 8.12 11.61
N GLU A 135 -7.06 8.01 10.36
CA GLU A 135 -8.47 7.87 10.01
C GLU A 135 -9.07 6.58 10.60
N ASN A 136 -8.39 5.44 10.45
CA ASN A 136 -8.83 4.19 11.05
C ASN A 136 -8.90 4.28 12.59
N LEU A 137 -7.92 4.92 13.24
CA LEU A 137 -7.91 5.10 14.70
C LEU A 137 -9.05 6.01 15.19
N LEU A 138 -9.39 7.06 14.43
CA LEU A 138 -10.54 7.92 14.73
C LEU A 138 -11.87 7.16 14.57
N ASP A 139 -11.98 6.32 13.53
CA ASP A 139 -13.13 5.46 13.27
C ASP A 139 -13.37 4.43 14.37
N ALA A 140 -12.32 4.04 15.11
CA ALA A 140 -12.41 3.17 16.27
C ALA A 140 -13.13 3.80 17.49
N LYS A 141 -13.56 5.07 17.38
CA LYS A 141 -14.23 5.86 18.44
C LYS A 141 -13.44 5.81 19.76
N PRO A 142 -12.20 6.32 19.79
CA PRO A 142 -11.42 6.39 21.02
C PRO A 142 -12.05 7.36 22.03
N ASP A 143 -11.53 7.37 23.25
CA ASP A 143 -11.96 8.31 24.29
C ASP A 143 -11.78 9.77 23.85
N LYS A 144 -12.45 10.69 24.53
CA LYS A 144 -12.49 12.12 24.16
C LYS A 144 -11.09 12.74 24.03
N ASN A 145 -10.16 12.39 24.92
CA ASN A 145 -8.82 12.99 24.94
C ASN A 145 -7.99 12.46 23.79
N THR A 146 -7.98 11.14 23.59
CA THR A 146 -7.30 10.51 22.46
C THR A 146 -7.88 10.96 21.12
N ARG A 147 -9.20 11.10 21.02
CA ARG A 147 -9.86 11.62 19.81
C ARG A 147 -9.44 13.06 19.50
N MET A 148 -9.37 13.91 20.52
CA MET A 148 -8.93 15.30 20.34
C MET A 148 -7.47 15.35 19.87
N LEU A 149 -6.59 14.54 20.47
CA LEU A 149 -5.20 14.42 20.06
C LEU A 149 -5.07 13.95 18.61
N LEU A 150 -5.74 12.85 18.24
CA LEU A 150 -5.71 12.32 16.87
C LEU A 150 -6.24 13.31 15.85
N ASN A 151 -7.32 14.04 16.15
CA ASN A 151 -7.83 15.09 15.26
C ASN A 151 -6.83 16.23 15.10
N ILE A 152 -6.19 16.69 16.18
CA ILE A 152 -5.16 17.73 16.10
C ILE A 152 -3.98 17.27 15.26
N LEU A 153 -3.51 16.04 15.46
CA LEU A 153 -2.43 15.46 14.67
C LEU A 153 -2.82 15.34 13.19
N LEU A 154 -3.99 14.78 12.89
CA LEU A 154 -4.50 14.64 11.52
C LEU A 154 -4.63 16.01 10.83
N LEU A 155 -5.16 17.03 11.52
CA LEU A 155 -5.33 18.37 10.97
C LEU A 155 -3.98 19.06 10.74
N LYS A 156 -3.05 18.97 11.69
CA LYS A 156 -1.69 19.49 11.52
C LYS A 156 -1.00 18.79 10.34
N PHE A 157 -1.09 17.47 10.29
CA PHE A 157 -0.49 16.66 9.23
C PHE A 157 -1.04 17.04 7.86
N ARG A 158 -2.37 17.10 7.69
CA ARG A 158 -3.01 17.55 6.46
C ARG A 158 -2.64 18.99 6.09
N LYS A 159 -2.53 19.88 7.07
CA LYS A 159 -2.11 21.26 6.83
C LYS A 159 -0.69 21.34 6.30
N GLU A 160 0.25 20.57 6.85
CA GLU A 160 1.63 20.52 6.34
C GLU A 160 1.67 19.95 4.92
N ILE A 161 0.88 18.92 4.61
CA ILE A 161 0.77 18.37 3.24
C ILE A 161 0.25 19.44 2.27
N ASN A 162 -0.84 20.13 2.63
CA ASN A 162 -1.44 21.16 1.77
C ASN A 162 -0.51 22.36 1.57
N LYS A 163 0.24 22.73 2.61
CA LYS A 163 1.24 23.80 2.47
C LYS A 163 2.33 23.42 1.47
N VAL A 164 2.76 22.16 1.45
CA VAL A 164 3.72 21.66 0.46
C VAL A 164 3.12 21.66 -0.95
N SER A 165 1.84 21.31 -1.12
CA SER A 165 1.19 21.37 -2.45
C SER A 165 1.06 22.80 -2.96
N ASP A 166 0.64 23.75 -2.12
CA ASP A 166 0.45 25.15 -2.52
C ASP A 166 1.78 25.79 -2.96
N VAL A 167 2.89 25.50 -2.24
CA VAL A 167 4.24 25.96 -2.63
C VAL A 167 4.65 25.38 -3.99
N THR A 168 4.34 24.10 -4.24
CA THR A 168 4.70 23.43 -5.50
C THR A 168 3.94 24.05 -6.68
N ASP A 169 2.66 24.37 -6.51
CA ASP A 169 1.82 25.00 -7.55
C ASP A 169 2.30 26.42 -7.89
N GLU A 170 2.72 27.20 -6.88
CA GLU A 170 3.31 28.53 -7.08
C GLU A 170 4.65 28.48 -7.84
N GLU A 171 5.53 27.53 -7.50
CA GLU A 171 6.81 27.32 -8.19
C GLU A 171 6.60 26.95 -9.66
N ILE A 172 5.70 26.00 -9.95
CA ILE A 172 5.34 25.59 -11.33
C ILE A 172 4.80 26.79 -12.12
N ALA A 173 3.85 27.54 -11.55
CA ALA A 173 3.28 28.72 -12.20
C ALA A 173 4.31 29.84 -12.44
N SER A 174 5.38 29.91 -11.65
CA SER A 174 6.48 30.85 -11.86
C SER A 174 7.44 30.40 -12.98
N MET A 175 7.70 29.09 -13.10
CA MET A 175 8.52 28.51 -14.16
C MET A 175 7.86 28.68 -15.54
N ASP A 176 6.56 28.41 -15.65
CA ASP A 176 5.83 28.58 -16.91
C ASP A 176 5.84 30.03 -17.41
N ARG A 177 5.70 31.01 -16.50
CA ARG A 177 5.76 32.45 -16.83
C ARG A 177 7.13 32.88 -17.35
N ASN A 178 8.21 32.37 -16.78
CA ASN A 178 9.57 32.68 -17.25
C ASN A 178 9.87 32.02 -18.61
N ASN A 179 9.35 30.82 -18.86
CA ASN A 179 9.57 30.10 -20.12
C ASN A 179 8.86 30.79 -21.31
N ASP A 180 7.70 31.42 -21.08
CA ASP A 180 6.96 32.19 -22.09
C ASP A 180 7.66 33.50 -22.45
N GLN A 181 8.27 34.18 -21.47
CA GLN A 181 9.08 35.39 -21.73
C GLN A 181 10.34 35.09 -22.55
N THR A 182 10.90 33.88 -22.41
CA THR A 182 12.13 33.48 -23.12
C THR A 182 11.86 33.06 -24.57
N LYS A 183 10.62 32.66 -24.91
CA LYS A 183 10.20 32.30 -26.28
C LYS A 183 9.77 33.50 -27.14
N THR A 184 9.62 34.68 -26.55
CA THR A 184 9.15 35.91 -27.22
C THR A 184 10.30 36.83 -27.66
N ILE A 185 11.56 36.36 -27.52
CA ILE A 185 12.79 37.02 -27.98
C ILE A 185 13.40 36.15 -29.08
#